data_AF-A0A0M3U9J0-F1
#
_entry.id   AF-A0A0M3U9J0-F1
#
_cell.length_a   1.000
_cell.length_b   1.000
_cell.length_c   1.000
_cell.angle_alpha   90.00
_cell.angle_beta   90.00
_cell.angle_gamma   90.00
#
_symmetry.space_group_name_H-M   'P 1'
#
loop_
_entity.id
_entity.type
_entity.pdbx_description
1 polymer ?
#
loop_
_entity_poly.entity_id
_entity_poly.type
_entity_poly.pdbx_seq_one_letter_code
_entity_poly.pdbx_strand_id
1 'polypeptide(L)'
;MLAPWQPEEPVELAEEDLAEWAGARTSPELVGQLVASGMIERTGPGRLRVLNPSMVRSGAHAVALGLAPEAVQHVGDELLTRTREIAEIFVELFREQVWAAHVAAGLPRSGVADLRTAVEALQPVATQSLLGAFRQTMQQAMDDFIRRLSTDLAPADPSVAPGAAEPYSDR
;
A
#
# COMPACT_ATOMS: atom_id res chain seq x y z
N MET A 1 21.66 -9.74 5.73
CA MET A 1 20.37 -9.22 6.21
C MET A 1 20.15 -7.93 5.44
N LEU A 2 19.17 -7.89 4.53
CA LEU A 2 18.84 -6.65 3.82
C LEU A 2 18.40 -5.62 4.86
N ALA A 3 18.83 -4.38 4.68
CA ALA A 3 18.27 -3.34 5.50
C ALA A 3 16.77 -3.22 5.17
N PRO A 4 15.86 -3.10 6.17
CA PRO A 4 14.41 -3.19 5.96
C PRO A 4 13.80 -2.11 5.04
N TRP A 5 14.61 -1.16 4.56
CA TRP A 5 14.24 -0.08 3.65
C TRP A 5 14.78 -0.26 2.23
N GLN A 6 15.65 -1.24 1.98
CA GLN A 6 16.13 -1.51 0.64
C GLN A 6 15.06 -2.26 -0.16
N PRO A 7 14.84 -1.90 -1.43
CA PRO A 7 14.01 -2.69 -2.33
C PRO A 7 14.51 -4.14 -2.35
N GLU A 8 13.58 -5.08 -2.33
CA GLU A 8 13.91 -6.49 -2.51
C GLU A 8 14.52 -6.72 -3.90
N GLU A 9 15.47 -7.66 -3.98
CA GLU A 9 16.00 -8.06 -5.27
C GLU A 9 14.88 -8.74 -6.09
N PRO A 10 14.71 -8.37 -7.37
CA PRO A 10 13.75 -9.03 -8.23
C PRO A 10 14.03 -10.53 -8.35
N VAL A 11 12.98 -11.34 -8.36
CA VAL A 11 13.10 -12.79 -8.49
C VAL A 11 12.84 -13.20 -9.93
N GLU A 12 13.78 -13.94 -10.50
CA GLU A 12 13.66 -14.58 -11.81
C GLU A 12 13.13 -16.01 -11.67
N LEU A 13 12.05 -16.33 -12.38
CA LEU A 13 11.49 -17.69 -12.39
C LEU A 13 10.84 -18.03 -13.73
N ALA A 14 10.56 -19.32 -13.95
CA ALA A 14 9.68 -19.71 -15.04
C ALA A 14 8.23 -19.34 -14.70
N GLU A 15 7.42 -19.04 -15.71
CA GLU A 15 6.00 -18.68 -15.51
C GLU A 15 5.21 -19.83 -14.87
N GLU A 16 5.56 -21.07 -15.19
CA GLU A 16 4.99 -22.29 -14.61
C GLU A 16 5.27 -22.44 -13.11
N ASP A 17 6.41 -21.92 -12.64
CA ASP A 17 6.83 -22.00 -11.23
C ASP A 17 6.15 -20.92 -10.36
N LEU A 18 5.44 -19.96 -10.97
CA LEU A 18 4.90 -18.80 -10.24
C LEU A 18 3.90 -19.22 -9.15
N ALA A 19 3.07 -20.21 -9.43
CA ALA A 19 2.08 -20.69 -8.45
C ALA A 19 2.75 -21.28 -7.21
N GLU A 20 3.76 -22.14 -7.43
CA GLU A 20 4.53 -22.76 -6.36
C GLU A 20 5.31 -21.72 -5.57
N TRP A 21 6.00 -20.82 -6.27
CA TRP A 21 6.80 -19.76 -5.66
C TRP A 21 5.93 -18.76 -4.85
N ALA A 22 4.76 -18.39 -5.36
CA ALA A 22 3.83 -17.49 -4.68
C ALA A 22 3.04 -18.19 -3.56
N GLY A 23 3.03 -19.53 -3.53
CA GLY A 23 2.24 -20.32 -2.58
C GLY A 23 0.73 -20.22 -2.82
N ALA A 24 0.30 -19.86 -4.02
CA ALA A 24 -1.12 -19.73 -4.38
C ALA A 24 -1.37 -20.12 -5.83
N ARG A 25 -2.62 -20.48 -6.14
CA ARG A 25 -3.03 -20.76 -7.53
C ARG A 25 -2.88 -19.51 -8.39
N THR A 26 -2.31 -19.67 -9.58
CA THR A 26 -2.22 -18.61 -10.58
C THR A 26 -3.06 -18.97 -11.80
N SER A 27 -3.51 -17.95 -12.54
CA SER A 27 -4.14 -18.10 -13.85
C SER A 27 -3.45 -17.18 -14.87
N PRO A 28 -3.53 -17.46 -16.17
CA PRO A 28 -2.96 -16.59 -17.20
C PRO A 28 -3.48 -15.14 -17.12
N GLU A 29 -4.75 -14.96 -16.75
CA GLU A 29 -5.37 -13.64 -16.56
C GLU A 29 -4.72 -12.88 -15.41
N LEU A 30 -4.50 -13.55 -14.27
CA LEU A 30 -3.80 -12.97 -13.12
C LEU A 30 -2.37 -12.58 -13.46
N VAL A 31 -1.65 -13.42 -14.22
CA VAL A 31 -0.30 -13.08 -14.68
C VAL A 31 -0.34 -11.85 -15.59
N GLY A 32 -1.31 -11.77 -16.51
CA GLY A 32 -1.50 -10.59 -17.35
C GLY A 32 -1.76 -9.31 -16.56
N GLN A 33 -2.57 -9.40 -15.50
CA GLN A 33 -2.85 -8.30 -14.58
C GLN A 33 -1.61 -7.84 -13.82
N LEU A 34 -0.84 -8.78 -13.26
CA LEU A 34 0.42 -8.50 -12.55
C LEU A 34 1.48 -7.89 -13.45
N VAL A 35 1.48 -8.23 -14.75
CA VAL A 35 2.32 -7.59 -15.75
C VAL A 35 1.83 -6.17 -16.04
N ALA A 36 0.53 -5.97 -16.21
CA ALA A 36 -0.05 -4.65 -16.46
C ALA A 36 0.18 -3.65 -15.31
N SER A 37 0.19 -4.13 -14.06
CA SER A 37 0.48 -3.29 -12.89
C SER A 37 1.98 -3.04 -12.66
N GLY A 38 2.84 -3.70 -13.42
CA GLY A 38 4.29 -3.62 -13.27
C GLY A 38 4.82 -4.32 -12.02
N MET A 39 4.09 -5.29 -11.47
CA MET A 39 4.60 -6.15 -10.39
C MET A 39 5.46 -7.30 -10.92
N ILE A 40 5.24 -7.70 -12.18
CA ILE A 40 6.00 -8.73 -12.87
C ILE A 40 6.36 -8.23 -14.28
N GLU A 41 7.53 -8.59 -14.77
CA GLU A 41 7.94 -8.40 -16.16
C GLU A 41 8.07 -9.75 -16.85
N ARG A 42 7.66 -9.83 -18.13
CA ARG A 42 7.99 -10.97 -18.99
C ARG A 42 9.38 -10.74 -19.60
N THR A 43 10.38 -11.49 -19.14
CA THR A 43 11.79 -11.32 -19.57
C THR A 43 12.17 -12.19 -20.77
N GLY A 44 11.28 -13.09 -21.19
CA GLY A 44 11.44 -13.95 -22.35
C GLY A 44 10.34 -15.01 -22.44
N PRO A 45 10.39 -15.94 -23.41
CA PRO A 45 9.43 -17.02 -23.52
C PRO A 45 9.36 -17.84 -22.23
N GLY A 46 8.20 -17.85 -21.55
CA GLY A 46 7.99 -18.58 -20.30
C GLY A 46 8.81 -18.08 -19.10
N ARG A 47 9.37 -16.87 -19.16
CA ARG A 47 10.23 -16.30 -18.10
C ARG A 47 9.62 -15.04 -17.52
N LEU A 48 9.60 -14.99 -16.19
CA LEU A 48 9.08 -13.88 -15.41
C LEU A 48 10.16 -13.31 -14.49
N ARG A 49 10.14 -11.99 -14.33
CA ARG A 49 10.86 -11.26 -13.29
C ARG A 49 9.85 -10.61 -12.35
N VAL A 50 9.78 -11.05 -11.11
CA VAL A 50 8.93 -10.46 -10.07
C VAL A 50 9.67 -9.30 -9.44
N LEU A 51 9.17 -8.08 -9.64
CA LEU A 51 9.83 -6.85 -9.20
C LEU A 51 9.61 -6.53 -7.72
N ASN A 52 8.47 -6.94 -7.17
CA ASN A 52 8.16 -6.77 -5.75
C ASN A 52 7.74 -8.11 -5.12
N PRO A 53 8.72 -8.96 -4.75
CA PRO A 53 8.46 -10.31 -4.26
C PRO A 53 7.50 -10.40 -3.08
N SER A 54 7.68 -9.58 -2.04
CA SER A 54 6.78 -9.64 -0.88
C SER A 54 5.37 -9.18 -1.22
N MET A 55 5.21 -8.15 -2.06
CA MET A 55 3.87 -7.69 -2.44
C MET A 55 3.09 -8.76 -3.22
N VAL A 56 3.75 -9.46 -4.15
CA VAL A 56 3.12 -10.58 -4.89
C VAL A 56 2.74 -11.72 -3.93
N ARG A 57 3.62 -12.12 -3.01
CA ARG A 57 3.30 -13.14 -2.00
C ARG A 57 2.18 -12.72 -1.05
N SER A 58 2.14 -11.46 -0.63
CA SER A 58 1.06 -10.93 0.21
C SER A 58 -0.29 -10.97 -0.53
N GLY A 59 -0.31 -10.60 -1.81
CA GLY A 59 -1.53 -10.72 -2.64
C GLY A 59 -1.99 -12.17 -2.79
N ALA A 60 -1.06 -13.09 -3.09
CA ALA A 60 -1.31 -14.52 -3.15
C ALA A 60 -1.91 -15.07 -1.84
N HIS A 61 -1.36 -14.66 -0.70
CA HIS A 61 -1.87 -15.04 0.61
C HIS A 61 -3.27 -14.48 0.88
N ALA A 62 -3.55 -13.22 0.52
CA ALA A 62 -4.88 -12.64 0.65
C ALA A 62 -5.94 -13.41 -0.17
N VAL A 63 -5.61 -13.81 -1.39
CA VAL A 63 -6.49 -14.68 -2.21
C VAL A 63 -6.70 -16.04 -1.56
N ALA A 64 -5.65 -16.64 -0.97
CA ALA A 64 -5.77 -17.89 -0.24
C ALA A 64 -6.67 -17.80 1.01
N LEU A 65 -6.79 -16.61 1.62
CA LEU A 65 -7.73 -16.32 2.72
C LEU A 65 -9.18 -16.09 2.23
N GLY A 66 -9.44 -16.18 0.93
CA GLY A 66 -10.78 -16.08 0.34
C GLY A 66 -11.16 -14.69 -0.17
N LEU A 67 -10.23 -13.74 -0.22
CA LEU A 67 -10.49 -12.43 -0.83
C LEU A 67 -10.54 -12.58 -2.36
N ALA A 68 -11.44 -11.83 -3.00
CA ALA A 68 -11.56 -11.83 -4.46
C ALA A 68 -10.24 -11.34 -5.11
N PRO A 69 -9.67 -12.07 -6.08
CA PRO A 69 -8.42 -11.69 -6.75
C PRO A 69 -8.43 -10.27 -7.30
N GLU A 70 -9.54 -9.85 -7.91
CA GLU A 70 -9.70 -8.53 -8.51
C GLU A 70 -9.66 -7.42 -7.44
N ALA A 71 -10.23 -7.67 -6.26
CA ALA A 71 -10.19 -6.73 -5.14
C ALA A 71 -8.77 -6.62 -4.55
N VAL A 72 -8.07 -7.74 -4.42
CA VAL A 72 -6.67 -7.76 -3.95
C VAL A 72 -5.76 -7.01 -4.92
N GLN A 73 -5.94 -7.22 -6.22
CA GLN A 73 -5.19 -6.50 -7.25
C GLN A 73 -5.47 -4.99 -7.18
N HIS A 74 -6.74 -4.60 -7.10
CA HIS A 74 -7.12 -3.19 -7.02
C HIS A 74 -6.46 -2.46 -5.84
N VAL A 75 -6.47 -3.09 -4.66
CA VAL A 75 -5.77 -2.56 -3.47
C VAL A 75 -4.26 -2.45 -3.73
N GLY A 76 -3.66 -3.44 -4.40
CA GLY A 76 -2.25 -3.41 -4.77
C GLY A 76 -1.90 -2.24 -5.71
N ASP A 77 -2.70 -2.02 -6.75
CA ASP A 77 -2.50 -0.93 -7.71
C ASP A 77 -2.62 0.45 -7.05
N GLU A 78 -3.60 0.61 -6.16
CA GLU A 78 -3.74 1.85 -5.37
C GLU A 78 -2.56 2.03 -4.41
N LEU A 79 -2.14 0.99 -3.70
CA LEU A 79 -1.00 1.07 -2.79
C LEU A 79 0.29 1.48 -3.51
N LEU A 80 0.56 0.93 -4.69
CA LEU A 80 1.72 1.34 -5.51
C LEU A 80 1.62 2.79 -5.94
N THR A 81 0.44 3.22 -6.38
CA THR A 81 0.21 4.62 -6.80
C THR A 81 0.45 5.59 -5.65
N ARG A 82 -0.16 5.36 -4.49
CA ARG A 82 0.04 6.20 -3.29
C ARG A 82 1.48 6.17 -2.79
N THR A 83 2.14 5.01 -2.86
CA THR A 83 3.55 4.90 -2.43
C THR A 83 4.47 5.69 -3.34
N ARG A 84 4.19 5.77 -4.66
CA ARG A 84 4.93 6.63 -5.59
C ARG A 84 4.74 8.11 -5.25
N GLU A 85 3.50 8.54 -5.02
CA GLU A 85 3.19 9.92 -4.58
C GLU A 85 3.94 10.27 -3.27
N ILE A 86 4.00 9.34 -2.31
CA ILE A 86 4.75 9.53 -1.06
C ILE A 86 6.27 9.59 -1.30
N ALA A 87 6.81 8.75 -2.21
CA ALA A 87 8.22 8.78 -2.55
C ALA A 87 8.63 10.13 -3.14
N GLU A 88 7.78 10.76 -3.95
CA GLU A 88 8.00 12.10 -4.50
C GLU A 88 8.14 13.16 -3.40
N ILE A 89 7.34 13.08 -2.32
CA ILE A 89 7.46 13.98 -1.16
C ILE A 89 8.87 13.90 -0.54
N PHE A 90 9.42 12.70 -0.37
CA PHE A 90 10.76 12.52 0.17
C PHE A 90 11.87 12.97 -0.79
N VAL A 91 11.66 12.80 -2.10
CA VAL A 91 12.58 13.30 -3.12
C VAL A 91 12.63 14.82 -3.11
N GLU A 92 11.47 15.49 -2.99
CA GLU A 92 11.41 16.95 -2.89
C GLU A 92 12.04 17.46 -1.59
N LEU A 93 11.83 16.78 -0.45
CA LEU A 93 12.54 17.09 0.79
C LEU A 93 14.07 17.02 0.60
N PHE A 94 14.57 15.98 -0.07
CA PHE A 94 16.00 15.85 -0.37
C PHE A 94 16.48 16.98 -1.30
N ARG A 95 15.70 17.33 -2.32
CA ARG A 95 16.00 18.42 -3.25
C ARG A 95 16.18 19.74 -2.51
N GLU A 96 15.23 20.07 -1.64
CA GLU A 96 15.21 21.34 -0.91
C GLU A 96 16.30 21.42 0.15
N GLN A 97 16.54 20.33 0.89
CA GLN A 97 17.40 20.38 2.08
C GLN A 97 18.86 20.00 1.80
N VAL A 98 19.09 19.06 0.88
CA VAL A 98 20.44 18.51 0.64
C VAL A 98 21.01 19.00 -0.69
N TRP A 99 20.24 18.86 -1.78
CA TRP A 99 20.72 19.26 -3.10
C TRP A 99 20.92 20.77 -3.22
N ALA A 100 19.97 21.59 -2.75
CA ALA A 100 20.10 23.04 -2.77
C ALA A 100 21.34 23.53 -1.99
N ALA A 101 21.63 22.92 -0.83
CA ALA A 101 22.83 23.23 -0.05
C ALA A 101 24.12 22.85 -0.80
N HIS A 102 24.13 21.71 -1.48
CA HIS A 102 25.26 21.28 -2.31
C HIS A 102 25.51 22.21 -3.51
N VAL A 103 24.43 22.68 -4.17
CA VAL A 103 24.51 23.68 -5.24
C VAL A 103 25.03 25.01 -4.71
N ALA A 104 24.53 25.49 -3.57
CA ALA A 104 24.98 26.74 -2.94
C ALA A 104 26.48 26.70 -2.57
N ALA A 105 27.02 25.52 -2.26
CA ALA A 105 28.45 25.31 -2.00
C ALA A 105 29.32 25.24 -3.28
N GLY A 106 28.74 25.41 -4.47
CA GLY A 106 29.48 25.43 -5.74
C GLY A 106 29.82 24.06 -6.33
N LEU A 107 29.04 23.02 -5.99
CA LEU A 107 29.18 21.66 -6.56
C LEU A 107 30.59 21.04 -6.43
N PRO A 108 31.19 20.99 -5.22
CA PRO A 108 32.49 20.37 -5.02
C PRO A 108 32.43 18.87 -5.32
N ARG A 109 33.41 18.32 -6.06
CA ARG A 109 33.45 16.88 -6.42
C ARG A 109 33.45 15.96 -5.19
N SER A 110 33.94 16.41 -4.04
CA SER A 110 33.89 15.66 -2.77
C SER A 110 32.47 15.48 -2.25
N GLY A 111 31.54 16.39 -2.55
CA GLY A 111 30.18 16.34 -2.01
C GLY A 111 29.25 15.32 -2.70
N VAL A 112 29.69 14.64 -3.76
CA VAL A 112 28.94 13.52 -4.36
C VAL A 112 28.87 12.33 -3.40
N ALA A 113 29.95 12.08 -2.65
CA ALA A 113 29.94 11.07 -1.59
C ALA A 113 28.96 11.46 -0.46
N ASP A 114 28.95 12.73 -0.09
CA ASP A 114 28.05 13.28 0.94
C ASP A 114 26.58 13.17 0.52
N LEU A 115 26.26 13.44 -0.75
CA LEU A 115 24.91 13.25 -1.30
C LEU A 115 24.45 11.80 -1.21
N ARG A 116 25.31 10.84 -1.59
CA ARG A 116 24.99 9.41 -1.48
C ARG A 116 24.75 9.00 -0.03
N THR A 117 25.63 9.41 0.88
CA THR A 117 25.48 9.13 2.31
C THR A 117 24.20 9.75 2.89
N ALA A 118 23.82 10.95 2.44
CA ALA A 118 22.56 11.57 2.83
C ALA A 118 21.33 10.78 2.35
N VAL A 119 21.35 10.28 1.11
CA VAL A 119 20.28 9.41 0.59
C VAL A 119 20.19 8.11 1.39
N GLU A 120 21.33 7.44 1.62
CA GLU A 120 21.41 6.20 2.40
C GLU A 120 20.89 6.40 3.84
N ALA A 121 21.13 7.56 4.44
CA ALA A 121 20.61 7.91 5.76
C ALA A 121 19.11 8.27 5.76
N LEU A 122 18.60 8.86 4.68
CA LEU A 122 17.21 9.27 4.56
C LEU A 122 16.25 8.09 4.34
N GLN A 123 16.70 7.05 3.62
CA GLN A 123 15.89 5.85 3.34
C GLN A 123 15.27 5.22 4.60
N PRO A 124 16.03 4.89 5.66
CA PRO A 124 15.45 4.35 6.88
C PRO A 124 14.44 5.31 7.52
N VAL A 125 14.70 6.61 7.53
CA VAL A 125 13.80 7.62 8.09
C VAL A 125 12.47 7.62 7.33
N ALA A 126 12.52 7.67 6.00
CA ALA A 126 11.33 7.67 5.16
C ALA A 126 10.48 6.41 5.37
N THR A 127 11.11 5.23 5.36
CA THR A 127 10.41 3.94 5.56
C THR A 127 9.78 3.84 6.95
N GLN A 128 10.50 4.25 8.01
CA GLN A 128 9.96 4.21 9.38
C GLN A 128 8.82 5.21 9.58
N SER A 129 8.95 6.42 9.02
CA SER A 129 7.88 7.43 9.05
C SER A 129 6.62 6.95 8.32
N LEU A 130 6.78 6.37 7.12
CA LEU A 130 5.67 5.81 6.36
C LEU A 130 4.98 4.67 7.11
N LEU A 131 5.76 3.73 7.66
CA LEU A 131 5.21 2.61 8.44
C LEU A 131 4.48 3.08 9.70
N GLY A 132 5.02 4.07 10.40
CA GLY A 132 4.38 4.69 11.56
C GLY A 132 3.04 5.35 11.20
N ALA A 133 3.04 6.17 10.14
CA ALA A 133 1.84 6.83 9.64
C ALA A 133 0.78 5.82 9.17
N PHE A 134 1.18 4.77 8.46
CA PHE A 134 0.30 3.69 8.03
C PHE A 134 -0.35 2.98 9.23
N ARG A 135 0.43 2.60 10.24
CA ARG A 135 -0.10 1.95 11.45
C ARG A 135 -1.15 2.81 12.15
N GLN A 136 -0.87 4.10 12.31
CA GLN A 136 -1.80 5.04 12.95
C GLN A 136 -3.09 5.21 12.14
N THR A 137 -2.98 5.43 10.83
CA THR A 137 -4.13 5.68 9.96
C THR A 137 -5.00 4.44 9.77
N MET A 138 -4.40 3.24 9.70
CA MET A 138 -5.15 1.99 9.67
C MET A 138 -5.96 1.75 10.94
N GLN A 139 -5.39 2.05 12.12
CA GLN A 139 -6.11 1.94 13.38
C GLN A 139 -7.32 2.89 13.39
N GLN A 140 -7.11 4.16 13.00
CA GLN A 140 -8.19 5.15 12.92
C GLN A 140 -9.30 4.72 11.93
N ALA A 141 -8.92 4.23 10.75
CA ALA A 141 -9.87 3.77 9.75
C ALA A 141 -10.73 2.58 10.25
N MET A 142 -10.11 1.66 11.00
CA MET A 142 -10.82 0.52 11.60
C MET A 142 -11.78 0.97 12.70
N ASP A 143 -11.33 1.87 13.58
CA ASP A 143 -12.18 2.43 14.65
C ASP A 143 -13.39 3.16 14.07
N ASP A 144 -13.20 3.94 13.00
CA ASP A 144 -14.28 4.62 12.29
C ASP A 144 -15.24 3.64 11.62
N PHE A 145 -14.72 2.58 11.01
CA PHE A 145 -15.55 1.52 10.43
C PHE A 145 -16.43 0.84 11.49
N ILE A 146 -15.85 0.45 12.63
CA ILE A 146 -16.59 -0.17 13.75
C ILE A 146 -17.66 0.78 14.29
N ARG A 147 -17.33 2.07 14.43
CA ARG A 147 -18.28 3.10 14.90
C ARG A 147 -19.48 3.25 13.98
N ARG A 148 -19.26 3.23 12.65
CA ARG A 148 -20.34 3.31 11.65
C ARG A 148 -21.25 2.09 11.73
N LEU A 149 -20.69 0.87 11.77
CA LEU A 149 -21.47 -0.36 11.93
C LEU A 149 -22.34 -0.33 13.20
N SER A 150 -21.81 0.20 14.30
CA SER A 150 -22.54 0.30 15.57
C SER A 150 -23.70 1.29 15.51
N THR A 151 -23.59 2.35 14.69
CA THR A 151 -24.65 3.34 14.48
C THR A 151 -25.75 2.78 13.58
N ASP A 152 -25.39 2.01 12.56
CA ASP A 152 -26.33 1.37 11.64
C ASP A 152 -27.14 0.24 12.29
N LEU A 153 -26.59 -0.37 13.35
CA LEU A 153 -27.23 -1.45 14.14
C LEU A 153 -28.06 -0.93 15.33
N ALA A 154 -28.00 0.37 15.65
CA ALA A 154 -28.88 0.94 16.68
C ALA A 154 -30.32 0.94 16.14
N PRO A 155 -31.29 0.25 16.79
CA PRO A 155 -32.66 0.23 16.30
C PRO A 155 -33.21 1.65 16.25
N ALA A 156 -33.89 2.00 15.14
CA ALA A 156 -34.68 3.22 15.06
C ALA A 156 -35.61 3.26 16.27
N ASP A 157 -35.45 4.28 17.12
CA ASP A 157 -36.16 4.41 18.38
C ASP A 157 -37.68 4.22 18.16
N PRO A 158 -38.31 3.15 18.70
CA PRO A 158 -39.74 2.94 18.55
C PRO A 158 -40.56 3.94 19.38
N SER A 159 -39.94 4.88 20.10
CA SER A 159 -40.66 5.88 20.90
C SER A 159 -41.29 7.03 20.10
N VAL A 160 -41.03 7.16 18.80
CA VAL A 160 -41.77 8.11 17.94
C VAL A 160 -42.92 7.40 17.23
N ALA A 161 -43.95 7.03 18.00
CA ALA A 161 -45.25 6.68 17.42
C ALA A 161 -45.99 7.98 17.03
N PRO A 162 -46.51 8.12 15.79
CA PRO A 162 -47.36 9.24 15.44
C PRO A 162 -48.76 9.05 16.04
N GLY A 163 -49.16 9.97 16.92
CA GLY A 163 -50.55 10.32 17.20
C GLY A 163 -51.50 9.19 17.62
N ALA A 164 -51.58 8.91 18.91
CA ALA A 164 -52.81 8.38 19.50
C ALA A 164 -53.59 9.56 20.08
N ALA A 165 -54.71 9.89 19.44
CA ALA A 165 -55.65 10.91 19.83
C ALA A 165 -56.07 10.79 21.30
N GLU A 166 -56.02 11.90 22.04
CA GLU A 166 -56.67 12.03 23.34
C GLU A 166 -58.20 11.99 23.17
N PRO A 167 -58.93 11.20 23.99
CA PRO A 167 -60.36 11.38 24.12
C PRO A 167 -60.74 11.60 25.59
N TYR A 168 -61.06 12.83 25.98
CA TYR A 168 -61.92 13.14 27.15
C TYR A 168 -62.15 14.67 27.25
N SER A 169 -63.31 15.24 27.58
CA SER A 169 -64.69 14.80 27.79
C SER A 169 -65.58 16.03 27.85
N ASP A 170 -66.83 15.81 27.50
CA ASP A 170 -67.98 16.66 27.79
C ASP A 170 -68.35 16.54 29.29
N ARG A 171 -68.28 17.65 30.05
CA ARG A 171 -69.16 18.02 31.18
C ARG A 171 -68.74 19.32 31.86
#